data_AF-A0A0J6INP3-F1
#
_entry.id   AF-A0A0J6INP3-F1
#
_cell.length_a   1.000
_cell.length_b   1.000
_cell.length_c   1.000
_cell.angle_alpha   90.00
_cell.angle_beta   90.00
_cell.angle_gamma   90.00
#
_symmetry.space_group_name_H-M   'P 1'
#
loop_
_entity.id
_entity.type
_entity.pdbx_description
1 polymer ?
#
loop_
_entity_poly.entity_id
_entity_poly.type
_entity_poly.pdbx_seq_one_letter_code
_entity_poly.pdbx_strand_id
1 'polypeptide(L)'
;MKRALQSPSKIRRFVALNTLTENNSLAAFRESYFRPQIPVVLPRGQFRDLPAISRWFTAPSSISGDNSSVQSFNYDYLEQYGDCHVPLELTTTAFNGNSQPEESFKRFHAPLSLFLDWARSVQSSGLEGTSQVTDKSAGPNAHLYLAQCQLLDLAAPLRDDFAAPSYVTGAGKGDIYDTNVWIGIAPTYTPLHRDPNPNVFVQLAGTKHVRLLPANVGLGVFDRVRERMGRSGGSRSAALRGEDMMYGLEKQLLDQEIWGDRQNDDNIRLEQGKNGEEYGYEAVVNAGDGIFIPMGWWHSIKGVGQGITASVNWWFR
;
A
#
# COMPACT_ATOMS: atom_id res chain seq x y z
N MET A 1 42.50 -29.91 13.29
CA MET A 1 41.11 -29.42 13.42
C MET A 1 40.99 -28.08 12.70
N LYS A 2 40.42 -28.04 11.49
CA LYS A 2 40.14 -26.79 10.77
C LYS A 2 38.82 -26.23 11.32
N ARG A 3 38.86 -25.04 11.94
CA ARG A 3 37.66 -24.27 12.29
C ARG A 3 36.96 -23.87 11.00
N ALA A 4 35.72 -24.30 10.82
CA ALA A 4 34.85 -23.79 9.77
C ALA A 4 34.55 -22.32 10.07
N LEU A 5 34.98 -21.43 9.17
CA LEU A 5 34.53 -20.04 9.14
C LEU A 5 33.04 -20.07 8.81
N GLN A 6 32.18 -19.76 9.78
CA GLN A 6 30.79 -19.45 9.50
C GLN A 6 30.75 -18.25 8.57
N SER A 7 30.05 -18.39 7.44
CA SER A 7 29.74 -17.27 6.55
C SER A 7 29.01 -16.19 7.35
N PRO A 8 29.38 -14.90 7.22
CA PRO A 8 28.64 -13.83 7.89
C PRO A 8 27.18 -13.89 7.48
N SER A 9 26.28 -13.94 8.47
CA SER A 9 24.84 -13.92 8.25
C SER A 9 24.47 -12.68 7.45
N LYS A 10 23.83 -12.85 6.28
CA LYS A 10 23.32 -11.75 5.46
C LYS A 10 22.42 -10.87 6.32
N ILE A 11 22.85 -9.63 6.55
CA ILE A 11 22.07 -8.64 7.27
C ILE A 11 20.83 -8.30 6.43
N ARG A 12 19.62 -8.57 6.95
CA ARG A 12 18.35 -8.25 6.27
C ARG A 12 18.00 -6.78 6.53
N ARG A 13 17.84 -6.01 5.45
CA ARG A 13 17.50 -4.57 5.52
C ARG A 13 16.12 -4.29 6.13
N PHE A 14 15.18 -5.20 5.91
CA PHE A 14 13.84 -5.14 6.50
C PHE A 14 13.63 -6.36 7.38
N VAL A 15 13.09 -6.14 8.57
CA VAL A 15 12.72 -7.20 9.52
C VAL A 15 11.20 -7.27 9.63
N ALA A 16 10.66 -8.47 9.88
CA ALA A 16 9.21 -8.62 10.01
C ALA A 16 8.68 -7.79 11.19
N LEU A 17 7.55 -7.11 10.98
CA LEU A 17 6.83 -6.44 12.07
C LEU A 17 6.34 -7.46 13.10
N ASN A 18 6.39 -7.05 14.37
CA ASN A 18 5.70 -7.76 15.44
C ASN A 18 4.18 -7.73 15.20
N THR A 19 3.52 -8.81 15.60
CA THR A 19 2.05 -8.90 15.62
C THR A 19 1.57 -8.74 17.06
N LEU A 20 0.60 -7.83 17.27
CA LEU A 20 -0.10 -7.69 18.53
C LEU A 20 -0.89 -8.98 18.80
N THR A 21 -0.61 -9.64 19.91
CA THR A 21 -1.26 -10.91 20.26
C THR A 21 -2.72 -10.70 20.69
N GLU A 22 -3.57 -11.70 20.48
CA GLU A 22 -5.03 -11.63 20.69
C GLU A 22 -5.45 -11.29 22.13
N ASN A 23 -4.60 -11.55 23.13
CA ASN A 23 -4.85 -11.22 24.54
C ASN A 23 -4.61 -9.74 24.89
N ASN A 24 -4.16 -8.93 23.94
CA ASN A 24 -3.79 -7.53 24.17
C ASN A 24 -4.89 -6.57 23.70
N SER A 25 -5.65 -6.12 24.69
CA SER A 25 -6.73 -5.14 24.56
C SER A 25 -6.26 -3.81 23.95
N LEU A 26 -7.21 -2.96 23.59
CA LEU A 26 -6.97 -1.55 23.24
C LEU A 26 -5.98 -0.86 24.19
N ALA A 27 -5.96 -1.20 25.48
CA ALA A 27 -5.01 -0.66 26.44
C ALA A 27 -3.55 -1.04 26.13
N ALA A 28 -3.30 -2.30 25.78
CA ALA A 28 -1.97 -2.77 25.39
C ALA A 28 -1.50 -2.14 24.07
N PHE A 29 -2.41 -1.98 23.10
CA PHE A 29 -2.11 -1.20 21.89
C PHE A 29 -1.69 0.23 22.24
N ARG A 30 -2.44 0.88 23.13
CA ARG A 30 -2.18 2.27 23.55
C ARG A 30 -0.81 2.44 24.19
N GLU A 31 -0.50 1.61 25.20
CA GLU A 31 0.72 1.76 25.99
C GLU A 31 1.97 1.30 25.23
N SER A 32 1.88 0.20 24.47
CA SER A 32 3.07 -0.42 23.87
C SER A 32 3.37 0.06 22.45
N TYR A 33 2.38 0.62 21.73
CA TYR A 33 2.54 0.95 20.30
C TYR A 33 2.09 2.36 19.95
N PHE A 34 0.87 2.76 20.31
CA PHE A 34 0.36 4.09 19.96
C PHE A 34 1.12 5.21 20.67
N ARG A 35 1.25 5.20 22.01
CA ARG A 35 1.99 6.23 22.75
C ARG A 35 3.49 6.25 22.38
N PRO A 36 4.18 5.09 22.28
CA PRO A 36 5.60 5.07 21.90
C PRO A 36 5.85 5.33 20.40
N GLN A 37 4.80 5.38 19.57
CA GLN A 37 4.87 5.52 18.11
C GLN A 37 5.68 4.39 17.44
N ILE A 38 5.34 3.14 17.78
CA ILE A 38 5.97 1.92 17.25
C ILE A 38 4.98 1.21 16.31
N PRO A 39 5.38 0.86 15.07
CA PRO A 39 4.50 0.16 14.13
C PRO A 39 4.24 -1.27 14.59
N VAL A 40 3.07 -1.78 14.28
CA VAL A 40 2.67 -3.14 14.65
C VAL A 40 1.63 -3.68 13.70
N VAL A 41 1.67 -4.98 13.44
CA VAL A 41 0.54 -5.70 12.85
C VAL A 41 -0.50 -5.92 13.94
N LEU A 42 -1.72 -5.42 13.73
CA LEU A 42 -2.84 -5.67 14.62
C LEU A 42 -3.24 -7.17 14.56
N PRO A 43 -4.01 -7.71 15.52
CA PRO A 43 -4.30 -9.14 15.55
C PRO A 43 -4.83 -9.64 14.20
N ARG A 44 -4.33 -10.78 13.74
CA ARG A 44 -4.58 -11.26 12.37
C ARG A 44 -6.06 -11.54 12.16
N GLY A 45 -6.61 -11.07 11.04
CA GLY A 45 -8.04 -11.18 10.75
C GLY A 45 -8.95 -10.44 11.72
N GLN A 46 -8.45 -9.51 12.55
CA GLN A 46 -9.25 -8.70 13.48
C GLN A 46 -10.34 -7.88 12.78
N PHE A 47 -10.18 -7.61 11.49
CA PHE A 47 -11.07 -6.79 10.68
C PHE A 47 -11.90 -7.62 9.68
N ARG A 48 -11.91 -8.95 9.80
CA ARG A 48 -12.62 -9.84 8.86
C ARG A 48 -14.12 -9.55 8.73
N ASP A 49 -14.71 -8.98 9.79
CA ASP A 49 -16.14 -8.68 9.88
C ASP A 49 -16.49 -7.24 9.43
N LEU A 50 -15.53 -6.48 8.89
CA LEU A 50 -15.83 -5.19 8.27
C LEU A 50 -16.84 -5.42 7.12
N PRO A 51 -18.01 -4.74 7.11
CA PRO A 51 -19.04 -4.97 6.11
C PRO A 51 -18.53 -4.88 4.67
N ALA A 52 -17.61 -3.94 4.40
CA ALA A 52 -17.00 -3.78 3.08
C ALA A 52 -16.38 -5.08 2.54
N ILE A 53 -15.76 -5.91 3.38
CA ILE A 53 -15.12 -7.16 2.94
C ILE A 53 -16.14 -8.13 2.34
N SER A 54 -17.28 -8.29 2.99
CA SER A 54 -18.32 -9.23 2.56
C SER A 54 -19.30 -8.64 1.55
N ARG A 55 -19.49 -7.32 1.55
CA ARG A 55 -20.43 -6.64 0.66
C ARG A 55 -19.81 -6.25 -0.67
N TRP A 56 -18.55 -5.85 -0.71
CA TRP A 56 -17.90 -5.32 -1.92
C TRP A 56 -17.21 -6.40 -2.74
N PHE A 57 -16.88 -7.54 -2.13
CA PHE A 57 -16.11 -8.60 -2.76
C PHE A 57 -16.82 -9.94 -2.63
N THR A 58 -16.71 -10.77 -3.66
CA THR A 58 -17.19 -12.15 -3.60
C THR A 58 -16.20 -13.03 -2.86
N ALA A 59 -16.72 -14.12 -2.26
CA ALA A 59 -15.84 -15.17 -1.77
C ALA A 59 -15.01 -15.74 -2.94
N PRO A 60 -13.76 -16.15 -2.69
CA PRO A 60 -12.95 -16.81 -3.70
C PRO A 60 -13.66 -18.07 -4.22
N SER A 61 -13.90 -18.18 -5.52
CA SER A 61 -14.54 -19.36 -6.13
C SER A 61 -13.56 -20.54 -6.18
N SER A 62 -13.90 -21.64 -5.51
CA SER A 62 -13.11 -22.88 -5.47
C SER A 62 -13.48 -23.87 -6.60
N ILE A 63 -14.08 -23.40 -7.69
CA ILE A 63 -14.84 -24.24 -8.63
C ILE A 63 -13.95 -24.95 -9.66
N SER A 64 -12.70 -24.53 -9.85
CA SER A 64 -11.71 -25.25 -10.64
C SER A 64 -10.53 -25.59 -9.75
N GLY A 65 -9.96 -26.79 -9.87
CA GLY A 65 -8.75 -27.24 -9.15
C GLY A 65 -7.47 -26.46 -9.47
N ASP A 66 -7.61 -25.19 -9.86
CA ASP A 66 -6.58 -24.19 -9.94
C ASP A 66 -6.48 -23.48 -8.59
N ASN A 67 -5.28 -23.46 -8.00
CA ASN A 67 -5.04 -22.91 -6.65
C ASN A 67 -5.13 -21.38 -6.59
N SER A 68 -5.59 -20.71 -7.65
CA SER A 68 -5.75 -19.25 -7.74
C SER A 68 -7.20 -18.86 -7.47
N SER A 69 -7.64 -18.94 -6.22
CA SER A 69 -8.96 -18.44 -5.83
C SER A 69 -8.96 -16.90 -5.83
N VAL A 70 -9.12 -16.29 -7.00
CA VAL A 70 -9.11 -14.83 -7.15
C VAL A 70 -10.47 -14.26 -6.73
N GLN A 71 -10.46 -13.26 -5.84
CA GLN A 71 -11.68 -12.53 -5.47
C GLN A 71 -12.12 -11.60 -6.60
N SER A 72 -13.44 -11.48 -6.78
CA SER A 72 -14.05 -10.53 -7.70
C SER A 72 -14.84 -9.48 -6.93
N PHE A 73 -15.23 -8.39 -7.60
CA PHE A 73 -16.17 -7.44 -7.04
C PHE A 73 -17.56 -8.07 -6.94
N ASN A 74 -18.29 -7.71 -5.91
CA ASN A 74 -19.74 -7.89 -5.88
C ASN A 74 -20.39 -6.80 -6.74
N TYR A 75 -20.41 -7.02 -8.06
CA TYR A 75 -20.95 -6.07 -9.02
C TYR A 75 -22.42 -5.74 -8.75
N ASP A 76 -23.24 -6.74 -8.37
CA ASP A 76 -24.66 -6.53 -8.03
C ASP A 76 -24.85 -5.50 -6.91
N TYR A 77 -23.92 -5.44 -5.94
CA TYR A 77 -23.96 -4.44 -4.88
C TYR A 77 -23.39 -3.08 -5.32
N LEU A 78 -22.22 -3.07 -5.94
CA LEU A 78 -21.49 -1.84 -6.24
C LEU A 78 -22.10 -1.04 -7.41
N GLU A 79 -22.65 -1.72 -8.41
CA GLU A 79 -23.22 -1.06 -9.61
C GLU A 79 -24.48 -0.25 -9.28
N GLN A 80 -25.18 -0.55 -8.18
CA GLN A 80 -26.27 0.28 -7.67
C GLN A 80 -25.84 1.72 -7.36
N TYR A 81 -24.54 1.94 -7.14
CA TYR A 81 -23.92 3.23 -6.86
C TYR A 81 -22.93 3.65 -7.96
N GLY A 82 -23.05 3.08 -9.16
CA GLY A 82 -22.12 3.30 -10.27
C GLY A 82 -21.98 4.77 -10.69
N ASP A 83 -23.03 5.58 -10.51
CA ASP A 83 -23.02 7.01 -10.84
C ASP A 83 -22.25 7.88 -9.82
N CYS A 84 -21.85 7.30 -8.68
CA CYS A 84 -21.06 8.02 -7.68
C CYS A 84 -19.69 8.38 -8.25
N HIS A 85 -19.33 9.67 -8.24
CA HIS A 85 -18.03 10.12 -8.74
C HIS A 85 -16.93 9.87 -7.71
N VAL A 86 -15.94 9.08 -8.09
CA VAL A 86 -14.78 8.70 -7.26
C VAL A 86 -13.47 9.20 -7.88
N PRO A 87 -12.44 9.48 -7.07
CA PRO A 87 -11.12 9.83 -7.58
C PRO A 87 -10.41 8.59 -8.13
N LEU A 88 -9.94 8.70 -9.37
CA LEU A 88 -9.18 7.69 -10.08
C LEU A 88 -7.82 8.24 -10.50
N GLU A 89 -6.80 7.40 -10.37
CA GLU A 89 -5.48 7.57 -10.94
C GLU A 89 -5.36 6.68 -12.17
N LEU A 90 -5.04 7.27 -13.31
CA LEU A 90 -4.72 6.56 -14.55
C LEU A 90 -3.22 6.62 -14.77
N THR A 91 -2.58 5.46 -14.83
CA THR A 91 -1.22 5.31 -15.36
C THR A 91 -1.30 4.66 -16.72
N THR A 92 -0.68 5.28 -17.73
CA THR A 92 -0.55 4.69 -19.07
C THR A 92 0.91 4.51 -19.42
N THR A 93 1.25 3.33 -19.94
CA THR A 93 2.60 3.01 -20.40
C THR A 93 2.59 2.84 -21.92
N ALA A 94 3.33 3.68 -22.63
CA ALA A 94 3.51 3.60 -24.08
C ALA A 94 4.90 3.05 -24.42
N PHE A 95 4.96 2.13 -25.40
CA PHE A 95 6.21 1.56 -25.91
C PHE A 95 6.53 2.13 -27.30
N ASN A 96 7.40 3.14 -27.34
CA ASN A 96 7.87 3.74 -28.59
C ASN A 96 9.16 3.04 -29.08
N GLY A 97 9.04 1.81 -29.60
CA GLY A 97 10.16 1.09 -30.22
C GLY A 97 11.31 0.71 -29.26
N ASN A 98 12.55 1.12 -29.56
CA ASN A 98 13.77 0.81 -28.77
C ASN A 98 14.01 1.76 -27.58
N SER A 99 13.09 2.67 -27.30
CA SER A 99 13.21 3.61 -26.17
C SER A 99 12.64 3.01 -24.88
N GLN A 100 13.08 3.55 -23.73
CA GLN A 100 12.50 3.22 -22.43
C GLN A 100 10.99 3.51 -22.44
N PRO A 101 10.15 2.69 -21.79
CA PRO A 101 8.71 2.93 -21.74
C PRO A 101 8.40 4.32 -21.17
N GLU A 102 7.52 5.04 -21.85
CA GLU A 102 7.05 6.35 -21.41
C GLU A 102 5.80 6.15 -20.56
N GLU A 103 5.92 6.41 -19.26
CA GLU A 103 4.80 6.41 -18.31
C GLU A 103 4.21 7.82 -18.18
N SER A 104 2.89 7.94 -18.32
CA SER A 104 2.16 9.14 -17.93
C SER A 104 1.13 8.84 -16.85
N PHE A 105 0.89 9.83 -15.99
CA PHE A 105 -0.02 9.75 -14.85
C PHE A 105 -1.04 10.88 -14.90
N LYS A 106 -2.29 10.58 -14.54
CA LYS A 106 -3.35 11.58 -14.39
C LYS A 106 -4.29 11.20 -13.27
N ARG A 107 -4.63 12.14 -12.39
CA ARG A 107 -5.75 12.01 -11.45
C ARG A 107 -6.99 12.73 -11.98
N PHE A 108 -8.17 12.14 -11.82
CA PHE A 108 -9.45 12.71 -12.23
C PHE A 108 -10.60 12.09 -11.45
N HIS A 109 -11.78 12.71 -11.47
CA HIS A 109 -13.00 12.12 -10.93
C HIS A 109 -13.84 11.54 -12.06
N ALA A 110 -14.40 10.35 -11.86
CA ALA A 110 -15.30 9.70 -12.80
C ALA A 110 -16.31 8.82 -12.06
N PRO A 111 -17.44 8.45 -12.70
CA PRO A 111 -18.37 7.49 -12.14
C PRO A 111 -17.67 6.18 -11.75
N LEU A 112 -18.04 5.62 -10.60
CA LEU A 112 -17.56 4.32 -10.11
C LEU A 112 -17.76 3.21 -11.15
N SER A 113 -18.83 3.27 -11.94
CA SER A 113 -19.10 2.33 -13.03
C SER A 113 -17.95 2.23 -14.03
N LEU A 114 -17.27 3.33 -14.34
CA LEU A 114 -16.09 3.33 -15.23
C LEU A 114 -14.96 2.46 -14.65
N PHE A 115 -14.71 2.56 -13.34
CA PHE A 115 -13.69 1.74 -12.67
C PHE A 115 -14.10 0.26 -12.63
N LEU A 116 -15.38 -0.03 -12.35
CA LEU A 116 -15.91 -1.39 -12.32
C LEU A 116 -15.85 -2.05 -13.70
N ASP A 117 -16.22 -1.34 -14.77
CA ASP A 117 -16.14 -1.84 -16.15
C ASP A 117 -14.69 -2.10 -16.58
N TRP A 118 -13.77 -1.19 -16.26
CA TRP A 118 -12.35 -1.42 -16.47
C TRP A 118 -11.87 -2.67 -15.73
N ALA A 119 -12.20 -2.81 -14.44
CA ALA A 119 -11.79 -3.96 -13.66
C ALA A 119 -12.31 -5.27 -14.27
N ARG A 120 -13.59 -5.33 -14.62
CA ARG A 120 -14.21 -6.47 -15.31
C ARG A 120 -13.47 -6.84 -16.60
N SER A 121 -13.08 -5.84 -17.40
CA SER A 121 -12.35 -6.06 -18.65
C SER A 121 -10.97 -6.70 -18.42
N VAL A 122 -10.24 -6.24 -17.39
CA VAL A 122 -8.93 -6.78 -17.03
C VAL A 122 -9.06 -8.22 -16.55
N GLN A 123 -10.00 -8.51 -15.65
CA GLN A 123 -10.23 -9.88 -15.16
C GLN A 123 -10.65 -10.84 -16.30
N SER A 124 -11.50 -10.38 -17.23
CA SER A 124 -11.97 -11.21 -18.36
C SER A 124 -10.86 -11.51 -19.38
N SER A 125 -9.88 -10.61 -19.52
CA SER A 125 -8.73 -10.78 -20.42
C SER A 125 -7.64 -11.74 -19.91
N GLY A 126 -7.69 -12.13 -18.63
CA GLY A 126 -6.64 -12.94 -17.99
C GLY A 126 -5.29 -12.23 -17.86
N LEU A 127 -5.24 -10.90 -18.02
CA LEU A 127 -4.02 -10.08 -17.91
C LEU A 127 -3.59 -9.80 -16.46
N GLU A 128 -4.24 -10.43 -15.48
CA GLU A 128 -3.96 -10.26 -14.05
C GLU A 128 -2.51 -10.66 -13.69
N GLY A 129 -1.82 -9.79 -12.94
CA GLY A 129 -0.46 -10.06 -12.48
C GLY A 129 0.65 -9.86 -13.54
N THR A 130 0.32 -9.39 -14.75
CA THR A 130 1.33 -9.03 -15.75
C THR A 130 1.72 -7.55 -15.63
N SER A 131 2.82 -7.24 -14.93
CA SER A 131 3.44 -5.91 -15.01
C SER A 131 4.03 -5.60 -16.40
N GLN A 132 4.12 -6.63 -17.26
CA GLN A 132 4.78 -6.59 -18.56
C GLN A 132 3.96 -7.43 -19.54
N VAL A 133 3.00 -6.83 -20.22
CA VAL A 133 2.60 -7.33 -21.53
C VAL A 133 3.73 -6.96 -22.48
N THR A 134 4.54 -7.96 -22.87
CA THR A 134 5.65 -7.85 -23.82
C THR A 134 5.18 -7.71 -25.27
N ASP A 135 3.87 -7.67 -25.48
CA ASP A 135 3.30 -7.57 -26.80
C ASP A 135 3.37 -6.12 -27.30
N LYS A 136 4.41 -5.84 -28.08
CA LYS A 136 4.64 -4.55 -28.77
C LYS A 136 3.51 -4.18 -29.75
N SER A 137 2.52 -5.05 -29.94
CA SER A 137 1.36 -4.85 -30.81
C SER A 137 0.07 -4.45 -30.10
N ALA A 138 0.03 -4.56 -28.76
CA ALA A 138 -1.09 -4.05 -27.96
C ALA A 138 -0.91 -2.53 -27.76
N GLY A 139 -2.01 -1.78 -27.82
CA GLY A 139 -2.01 -0.33 -27.56
C GLY A 139 -1.49 0.04 -26.15
N PRO A 140 -1.54 1.32 -25.76
CA PRO A 140 -1.06 1.76 -24.45
C PRO A 140 -1.74 0.96 -23.32
N ASN A 141 -0.92 0.37 -22.43
CA ASN A 141 -1.43 -0.32 -21.24
C ASN A 141 -1.93 0.72 -20.23
N ALA A 142 -3.22 0.68 -19.92
CA ALA A 142 -3.88 1.59 -19.00
C ALA A 142 -4.22 0.89 -17.68
N HIS A 143 -3.73 1.44 -16.58
CA HIS A 143 -4.00 0.95 -15.22
C HIS A 143 -4.75 2.02 -14.43
N LEU A 144 -5.93 1.66 -13.91
CA LEU A 144 -6.70 2.51 -13.00
C LEU A 144 -6.47 2.09 -11.55
N TYR A 145 -6.32 3.09 -10.70
CA TYR A 145 -6.27 2.92 -9.25
C TYR A 145 -7.22 3.92 -8.60
N LEU A 146 -8.26 3.41 -7.94
CA LEU A 146 -9.09 4.22 -7.06
C LEU A 146 -8.26 4.48 -5.80
N ALA A 147 -7.88 5.73 -5.59
CA ALA A 147 -6.78 6.09 -4.70
C ALA A 147 -7.10 7.35 -3.93
N GLN A 148 -6.82 7.35 -2.62
CA GLN A 148 -7.23 8.41 -1.69
C GLN A 148 -8.70 8.79 -1.85
N CYS A 149 -9.57 7.79 -2.06
CA CYS A 149 -11.01 8.02 -2.13
C CYS A 149 -11.51 8.24 -0.71
N GLN A 150 -11.84 9.48 -0.38
CA GLN A 150 -12.37 9.81 0.93
C GLN A 150 -13.75 9.18 1.06
N LEU A 151 -14.17 8.84 2.27
CA LEU A 151 -15.53 8.34 2.47
C LEU A 151 -16.55 9.32 1.88
N LEU A 152 -16.34 10.63 2.00
CA LEU A 152 -17.26 11.63 1.44
C LEU A 152 -17.45 11.57 -0.08
N ASP A 153 -16.52 10.96 -0.82
CA ASP A 153 -16.62 10.73 -2.26
C ASP A 153 -17.52 9.52 -2.61
N LEU A 154 -17.89 8.71 -1.60
CA LEU A 154 -18.74 7.54 -1.75
C LEU A 154 -20.21 7.86 -1.44
N ALA A 155 -21.11 7.11 -2.08
CA ALA A 155 -22.54 7.11 -1.76
C ALA A 155 -22.76 6.69 -0.30
N ALA A 156 -23.82 7.21 0.34
CA ALA A 156 -24.05 6.98 1.78
C ALA A 156 -24.01 5.49 2.20
N PRO A 157 -24.66 4.54 1.50
CA PRO A 157 -24.60 3.13 1.89
C PRO A 157 -23.19 2.52 1.79
N LEU A 158 -22.38 2.98 0.83
CA LEU A 158 -20.99 2.55 0.70
C LEU A 158 -20.12 3.09 1.84
N ARG A 159 -20.37 4.32 2.32
CA ARG A 159 -19.67 4.91 3.46
C ARG A 159 -19.90 4.15 4.75
N ASP A 160 -21.14 3.70 4.95
CA ASP A 160 -21.57 3.01 6.17
C ASP A 160 -20.87 1.64 6.36
N ASP A 161 -20.24 1.11 5.31
CA ASP A 161 -19.47 -0.13 5.35
C ASP A 161 -18.09 -0.01 6.02
N PHE A 162 -17.67 1.21 6.40
CA PHE A 162 -16.34 1.53 6.93
C PHE A 162 -16.37 2.09 8.36
N ALA A 163 -17.12 1.44 9.26
CA ALA A 163 -17.13 1.79 10.66
C ALA A 163 -15.71 1.85 11.26
N ALA A 164 -15.40 2.93 11.99
CA ALA A 164 -14.08 3.12 12.56
C ALA A 164 -13.80 2.10 13.68
N PRO A 165 -12.66 1.40 13.67
CA PRO A 165 -12.36 0.39 14.66
C PRO A 165 -12.00 0.98 16.02
N SER A 166 -12.07 0.17 17.08
CA SER A 166 -11.75 0.59 18.46
C SER A 166 -10.31 1.12 18.62
N TYR A 167 -9.37 0.62 17.82
CA TYR A 167 -8.00 1.13 17.76
C TYR A 167 -7.90 2.57 17.25
N VAL A 168 -8.89 3.03 16.48
CA VAL A 168 -8.97 4.42 15.98
C VAL A 168 -9.73 5.28 17.00
N THR A 169 -10.91 4.85 17.41
CA THR A 169 -11.80 5.65 18.29
C THR A 169 -11.34 5.69 19.74
N GLY A 170 -10.56 4.72 20.20
CA GLY A 170 -10.23 4.55 21.61
C GLY A 170 -8.75 4.69 21.98
N ALA A 171 -7.84 4.83 21.01
CA ALA A 171 -6.41 4.88 21.31
C ALA A 171 -5.91 6.27 21.71
N GLY A 172 -6.43 7.30 21.05
CA GLY A 172 -6.13 8.71 21.28
C GLY A 172 -7.35 9.48 21.78
N LYS A 173 -7.63 10.61 21.14
CA LYS A 173 -8.86 11.40 21.33
C LYS A 173 -10.06 10.79 20.62
N GLY A 174 -9.81 9.97 19.61
CA GLY A 174 -10.84 9.34 18.78
C GLY A 174 -11.29 10.21 17.61
N ASP A 175 -10.61 11.35 17.39
CA ASP A 175 -10.90 12.25 16.28
C ASP A 175 -10.38 11.63 14.98
N ILE A 176 -11.25 11.44 14.00
CA ILE A 176 -10.89 10.95 12.67
C ILE A 176 -10.72 12.17 11.77
N TYR A 177 -9.49 12.36 11.28
CA TYR A 177 -9.19 13.42 10.33
C TYR A 177 -9.70 13.07 8.94
N ASP A 178 -9.46 11.84 8.51
CA ASP A 178 -9.90 11.35 7.21
C ASP A 178 -9.92 9.82 7.17
N THR A 179 -10.75 9.27 6.29
CA THR A 179 -10.81 7.84 5.99
C THR A 179 -10.77 7.66 4.49
N ASN A 180 -9.75 6.92 4.02
CA ASN A 180 -9.47 6.77 2.61
C ASN A 180 -9.54 5.30 2.18
N VAL A 181 -10.20 5.06 1.06
CA VAL A 181 -10.32 3.75 0.41
C VAL A 181 -9.39 3.72 -0.81
N TRP A 182 -8.74 2.56 -0.99
CA TRP A 182 -7.84 2.29 -2.09
C TRP A 182 -8.22 0.98 -2.75
N ILE A 183 -8.45 0.98 -4.06
CA ILE A 183 -8.87 -0.20 -4.82
C ILE A 183 -8.17 -0.22 -6.17
N GLY A 184 -7.54 -1.34 -6.51
CA GLY A 184 -6.96 -1.57 -7.84
C GLY A 184 -6.87 -3.05 -8.16
N ILE A 185 -6.29 -3.36 -9.31
CA ILE A 185 -5.90 -4.72 -9.67
C ILE A 185 -4.39 -4.86 -9.51
N ALA A 186 -3.96 -5.94 -8.86
CA ALA A 186 -2.54 -6.21 -8.64
C ALA A 186 -1.80 -6.41 -9.99
N PRO A 187 -0.58 -5.88 -10.11
CA PRO A 187 0.17 -5.18 -9.08
C PRO A 187 -0.23 -3.70 -8.92
N THR A 188 -0.15 -3.19 -7.69
CA THR A 188 -0.29 -1.76 -7.40
C THR A 188 0.94 -1.26 -6.64
N TYR A 189 1.25 0.03 -6.71
CA TYR A 189 2.42 0.59 -6.06
C TYR A 189 2.15 1.99 -5.52
N THR A 190 2.43 2.18 -4.23
CA THR A 190 2.50 3.47 -3.57
C THR A 190 3.97 3.74 -3.17
N PRO A 191 4.64 4.71 -3.81
CA PRO A 191 6.02 5.08 -3.52
C PRO A 191 6.24 5.51 -2.07
N LEU A 192 7.51 5.53 -1.66
CA LEU A 192 7.91 5.91 -0.31
C LEU A 192 7.45 7.33 0.03
N HIS A 193 6.67 7.46 1.09
CA HIS A 193 6.16 8.73 1.61
C HIS A 193 5.90 8.63 3.13
N ARG A 194 5.45 9.72 3.75
CA ARG A 194 4.98 9.73 5.14
C ARG A 194 3.71 10.56 5.29
N ASP A 195 2.88 10.16 6.23
CA ASP A 195 1.62 10.84 6.55
C ASP A 195 1.78 11.80 7.73
N PRO A 196 0.94 12.85 7.81
CA PRO A 196 0.97 13.83 8.90
C PRO A 196 0.28 13.34 10.19
N ASN A 197 -0.47 12.24 10.13
CA ASN A 197 -1.21 11.69 11.26
C ASN A 197 -0.88 10.19 11.45
N PRO A 198 -1.07 9.65 12.67
CA PRO A 198 -1.12 8.20 12.88
C PRO A 198 -2.17 7.55 11.96
N ASN A 199 -1.88 6.35 11.49
CA ASN A 199 -2.70 5.65 10.51
C ASN A 199 -2.98 4.21 10.95
N VAL A 200 -4.25 3.80 10.98
CA VAL A 200 -4.64 2.39 10.99
C VAL A 200 -4.99 2.01 9.56
N PHE A 201 -4.22 1.11 8.96
CA PHE A 201 -4.39 0.63 7.59
C PHE A 201 -4.89 -0.81 7.61
N VAL A 202 -6.00 -1.10 6.95
CA VAL A 202 -6.66 -2.42 6.93
C VAL A 202 -6.82 -2.89 5.50
N GLN A 203 -6.45 -4.15 5.26
CA GLN A 203 -6.61 -4.79 3.96
C GLN A 203 -8.01 -5.43 3.87
N LEU A 204 -8.71 -5.16 2.77
CA LEU A 204 -10.08 -5.60 2.53
C LEU A 204 -10.15 -6.79 1.55
N ALA A 205 -9.34 -6.76 0.50
CA ALA A 205 -9.27 -7.82 -0.51
C ALA A 205 -7.84 -7.96 -1.05
N GLY A 206 -7.43 -9.17 -1.42
CA GLY A 206 -6.09 -9.47 -1.91
C GLY A 206 -4.98 -9.24 -0.86
N THR A 207 -3.75 -9.07 -1.32
CA THR A 207 -2.56 -8.96 -0.47
C THR A 207 -1.77 -7.70 -0.75
N LYS A 208 -1.31 -7.02 0.32
CA LYS A 208 -0.34 -5.92 0.23
C LYS A 208 0.94 -6.25 1.01
N HIS A 209 2.08 -5.93 0.42
CA HIS A 209 3.37 -5.87 1.09
C HIS A 209 3.64 -4.43 1.49
N VAL A 210 3.98 -4.22 2.76
CA VAL A 210 4.26 -2.91 3.34
C VAL A 210 5.68 -2.89 3.85
N ARG A 211 6.45 -1.86 3.49
CA ARG A 211 7.78 -1.55 4.03
C ARG A 211 7.74 -0.22 4.76
N LEU A 212 8.30 -0.19 5.96
CA LEU A 212 8.24 0.91 6.92
C LEU A 212 9.66 1.30 7.33
N LEU A 213 9.90 2.60 7.47
CA LEU A 213 11.15 3.16 7.95
C LEU A 213 10.88 4.18 9.05
N PRO A 214 11.67 4.19 10.14
CA PRO A 214 11.65 5.27 11.11
C PRO A 214 11.84 6.63 10.42
N ALA A 215 11.31 7.70 11.03
CA ALA A 215 11.26 9.04 10.43
C ALA A 215 12.62 9.53 9.88
N ASN A 216 13.70 9.34 10.64
CA ASN A 216 15.05 9.74 10.24
C ASN A 216 15.62 8.87 9.11
N VAL A 217 15.42 7.55 9.17
CA VAL A 217 15.94 6.61 8.16
C VAL A 217 15.24 6.84 6.83
N GLY A 218 13.91 6.98 6.84
CA GLY A 218 13.15 7.27 5.63
C GLY A 218 13.48 8.63 5.03
N LEU A 219 13.72 9.66 5.86
CA LEU A 219 14.17 10.96 5.39
C LEU A 219 15.54 10.85 4.70
N GLY A 220 16.49 10.13 5.28
CA GLY A 220 17.79 9.91 4.65
C GLY A 220 17.70 9.14 3.33
N VAL A 221 16.79 8.17 3.20
CA VAL A 221 16.53 7.51 1.90
C VAL A 221 15.99 8.52 0.88
N PHE A 222 15.01 9.32 1.27
CA PHE A 222 14.41 10.31 0.38
C PHE A 222 15.42 11.34 -0.09
N ASP A 223 16.20 11.92 0.83
CA ASP A 223 17.21 12.94 0.52
C ASP A 223 18.28 12.38 -0.44
N ARG A 224 18.75 11.15 -0.25
CA ARG A 224 19.69 10.51 -1.19
C ARG A 224 19.12 10.34 -2.59
N VAL A 225 17.83 10.00 -2.73
CA VAL A 225 17.20 9.91 -4.06
C VAL A 225 17.11 11.29 -4.70
N ARG A 226 16.73 12.31 -3.95
CA ARG A 226 16.66 13.69 -4.42
C ARG A 226 18.02 14.23 -4.88
N GLU A 227 19.08 13.93 -4.13
CA GLU A 227 20.46 14.26 -4.49
C GLU A 227 20.88 13.60 -5.81
N ARG A 228 20.58 12.31 -6.01
CA ARG A 228 20.85 11.61 -7.29
C ARG A 228 20.13 12.24 -8.48
N MET A 229 19.01 12.89 -8.25
CA MET A 229 18.26 13.63 -9.28
C MET A 229 18.76 15.07 -9.49
N GLY A 230 19.82 15.49 -8.79
CA GLY A 230 20.31 16.87 -8.84
C GLY A 230 19.33 17.89 -8.21
N ARG A 231 18.40 17.43 -7.36
CA ARG A 231 17.41 18.27 -6.68
C ARG A 231 17.85 18.52 -5.24
N SER A 232 18.43 19.68 -4.95
CA SER A 232 18.88 20.05 -3.60
C SER A 232 17.78 20.77 -2.79
N GLY A 233 17.47 20.29 -1.58
CA GLY A 233 16.82 21.06 -0.52
C GLY A 233 15.29 20.96 -0.37
N GLY A 234 14.84 20.71 0.87
CA GLY A 234 13.49 21.03 1.37
C GLY A 234 12.74 19.90 2.08
N SER A 235 13.01 19.65 3.37
CA SER A 235 12.32 18.67 4.24
C SER A 235 10.77 18.79 4.30
N ARG A 236 10.23 19.94 3.87
CA ARG A 236 8.79 20.25 3.86
C ARG A 236 8.02 19.63 2.67
N SER A 237 8.68 19.13 1.63
CA SER A 237 8.00 18.54 0.44
C SER A 237 7.67 17.03 0.56
N ALA A 238 8.04 16.41 1.68
CA ALA A 238 7.92 14.97 1.91
C ALA A 238 6.63 14.53 2.62
N ALA A 239 5.91 15.45 3.26
CA ALA A 239 4.63 15.17 3.92
C ALA A 239 3.49 15.45 2.93
N LEU A 240 2.53 14.53 2.78
CA LEU A 240 1.43 14.62 1.81
C LEU A 240 1.96 14.84 0.39
N ARG A 241 2.58 13.81 -0.18
CA ARG A 241 3.13 13.87 -1.52
C ARG A 241 1.99 13.73 -2.55
N GLY A 242 1.93 14.67 -3.49
CA GLY A 242 0.93 14.73 -4.55
C GLY A 242 1.33 13.91 -5.78
N GLU A 243 0.72 14.24 -6.92
CA GLU A 243 0.85 13.50 -8.19
C GLU A 243 2.29 13.25 -8.65
N ASP A 244 3.20 14.20 -8.39
CA ASP A 244 4.63 14.12 -8.76
C ASP A 244 5.35 12.85 -8.25
N MET A 245 4.88 12.25 -7.15
CA MET A 245 5.49 11.02 -6.63
C MET A 245 5.13 9.79 -7.45
N MET A 246 4.03 9.83 -8.21
CA MET A 246 3.41 8.67 -8.84
C MET A 246 3.97 8.34 -10.23
N TYR A 247 4.91 9.15 -10.75
CA TYR A 247 5.53 8.94 -12.05
C TYR A 247 6.98 9.41 -12.09
N GLY A 248 7.69 9.07 -13.18
CA GLY A 248 9.03 9.56 -13.47
C GLY A 248 10.16 8.97 -12.62
N LEU A 249 11.33 9.61 -12.71
CA LEU A 249 12.59 9.08 -12.19
C LEU A 249 12.60 8.91 -10.67
N GLU A 250 11.92 9.80 -9.92
CA GLU A 250 11.89 9.70 -8.46
C GLU A 250 11.15 8.44 -7.99
N LYS A 251 9.99 8.12 -8.61
CA LYS A 251 9.24 6.89 -8.38
C LYS A 251 10.11 5.66 -8.60
N GLN A 252 10.83 5.63 -9.72
CA GLN A 252 11.70 4.51 -10.11
C GLN A 252 12.86 4.33 -9.13
N LEU A 253 13.54 5.42 -8.76
CA LEU A 253 14.65 5.39 -7.81
C LEU A 253 14.17 5.00 -6.40
N LEU A 254 13.03 5.52 -5.93
CA LEU A 254 12.45 5.11 -4.64
C LEU A 254 12.03 3.63 -4.66
N ASP A 255 11.50 3.14 -5.80
CA ASP A 255 11.17 1.72 -5.95
C ASP A 255 12.41 0.85 -5.84
N GLN A 256 13.47 1.18 -6.60
CA GLN A 256 14.74 0.47 -6.53
C GLN A 256 15.37 0.55 -5.14
N GLU A 257 15.35 1.74 -4.53
CA GLU A 257 15.87 1.95 -3.19
C GLU A 257 15.11 1.15 -2.15
N ILE A 258 13.79 0.99 -2.23
CA ILE A 258 13.02 0.31 -1.17
C ILE A 258 12.79 -1.17 -1.47
N TRP A 259 12.54 -1.52 -2.72
CA TRP A 259 12.10 -2.84 -3.18
C TRP A 259 13.17 -3.65 -3.90
N GLY A 260 14.26 -3.01 -4.38
CA GLY A 260 15.34 -3.68 -5.09
C GLY A 260 16.23 -4.57 -4.23
N ASP A 261 16.75 -5.64 -4.82
CA ASP A 261 17.72 -6.54 -4.19
C ASP A 261 19.10 -5.89 -4.09
N ARG A 262 19.52 -5.52 -2.87
CA ARG A 262 20.89 -5.07 -2.59
C ARG A 262 21.76 -6.22 -2.13
N GLN A 263 21.91 -7.25 -2.96
CA GLN A 263 22.79 -8.36 -2.61
C GLN A 263 24.28 -7.97 -2.57
N ASN A 264 24.69 -6.81 -3.12
CA ASN A 264 26.10 -6.44 -3.30
C ASN A 264 26.49 -5.01 -2.85
N ASP A 265 25.62 -4.26 -2.17
CA ASP A 265 25.93 -2.87 -1.80
C ASP A 265 26.46 -2.77 -0.36
N ASP A 266 27.73 -3.16 -0.16
CA ASP A 266 28.49 -3.02 1.11
C ASP A 266 28.65 -1.55 1.58
N ASN A 267 28.23 -0.57 0.76
CA ASN A 267 28.47 0.86 0.96
C ASN A 267 27.29 1.67 1.47
N ILE A 268 26.12 1.07 1.76
CA ILE A 268 24.98 1.81 2.31
C ILE A 268 24.75 1.37 3.76
N ARG A 269 25.59 1.92 4.65
CA ARG A 269 25.24 2.03 6.06
C ARG A 269 24.04 2.98 6.15
N LEU A 270 22.84 2.44 6.37
CA LEU A 270 21.74 3.28 6.85
C LEU A 270 22.22 3.91 8.15
N GLU A 271 22.21 5.24 8.24
CA GLU A 271 22.60 5.93 9.47
C GLU A 271 21.82 5.35 10.64
N GLN A 272 22.53 4.98 11.70
CA GLN A 272 21.94 4.32 12.87
C GLN A 272 20.78 5.15 13.40
N GLY A 273 19.60 4.53 13.54
CA GLY A 273 18.53 5.10 14.35
C GLY A 273 19.04 5.37 15.76
N LYS A 274 18.45 6.36 16.46
CA LYS A 274 18.82 6.74 17.84
C LYS A 274 18.84 5.57 18.86
N ASN A 275 18.27 4.42 18.49
CA ASN A 275 18.19 3.20 19.30
C ASN A 275 18.99 2.01 18.73
N GLY A 276 19.88 2.22 17.74
CA GLY A 276 20.67 1.15 17.13
C GLY A 276 19.92 0.28 16.10
N GLU A 277 18.71 0.69 15.70
CA GLU A 277 17.96 0.02 14.64
C GLU A 277 18.50 0.47 13.27
N GLU A 278 19.33 -0.38 12.67
CA GLU A 278 19.85 -0.23 11.29
C GLU A 278 18.84 -0.71 10.22
N TYR A 279 17.61 -1.01 10.61
CA TYR A 279 16.64 -1.76 9.80
C TYR A 279 15.30 -1.04 9.64
N GLY A 280 14.69 -1.21 8.47
CA GLY A 280 13.26 -0.98 8.30
C GLY A 280 12.45 -2.18 8.77
N TYR A 281 11.13 -2.02 8.79
CA TYR A 281 10.21 -3.12 9.03
C TYR A 281 9.44 -3.49 7.77
N GLU A 282 9.00 -4.74 7.66
CA GLU A 282 8.09 -5.17 6.63
C GLU A 282 6.95 -6.03 7.18
N ALA A 283 5.80 -5.98 6.49
CA ALA A 283 4.67 -6.84 6.76
C ALA A 283 3.94 -7.21 5.47
N VAL A 284 3.40 -8.42 5.46
CA VAL A 284 2.38 -8.84 4.50
C VAL A 284 1.03 -8.74 5.20
N VAL A 285 0.07 -8.06 4.59
CA VAL A 285 -1.32 -7.95 5.08
C VAL A 285 -2.27 -8.56 4.04
N ASN A 286 -3.14 -9.46 4.52
CA ASN A 286 -4.20 -10.08 3.74
C ASN A 286 -5.56 -9.54 4.16
N ALA A 287 -6.63 -9.86 3.42
CA ALA A 287 -8.00 -9.49 3.79
C ALA A 287 -8.31 -9.75 5.29
N GLY A 288 -8.75 -8.71 5.99
CA GLY A 288 -9.05 -8.74 7.43
C GLY A 288 -7.86 -8.42 8.35
N ASP A 289 -6.63 -8.33 7.83
CA ASP A 289 -5.46 -7.87 8.58
C ASP A 289 -5.37 -6.35 8.59
N GLY A 290 -4.78 -5.80 9.65
CA GLY A 290 -4.45 -4.38 9.73
C GLY A 290 -3.10 -4.11 10.35
N ILE A 291 -2.54 -2.94 10.05
CA ILE A 291 -1.30 -2.43 10.63
C ILE A 291 -1.53 -1.04 11.19
N PHE A 292 -0.82 -0.73 12.28
CA PHE A 292 -0.67 0.62 12.76
C PHE A 292 0.63 1.21 12.19
N ILE A 293 0.51 2.32 11.48
CA ILE A 293 1.62 3.13 10.99
C ILE A 293 1.66 4.40 11.83
N PRO A 294 2.69 4.59 12.67
CA PRO A 294 2.75 5.74 13.55
C PRO A 294 3.01 7.05 12.79
N MET A 295 2.71 8.17 13.44
CA MET A 295 2.90 9.49 12.86
C MET A 295 4.35 9.70 12.42
N GLY A 296 4.54 10.19 11.20
CA GLY A 296 5.85 10.52 10.66
C GLY A 296 6.70 9.32 10.21
N TRP A 297 6.19 8.08 10.34
CA TRP A 297 6.84 6.92 9.75
C TRP A 297 6.73 6.93 8.23
N TRP A 298 7.85 6.63 7.59
CA TRP A 298 7.87 6.49 6.14
C TRP A 298 7.43 5.10 5.75
N HIS A 299 6.69 5.00 4.66
CA HIS A 299 6.19 3.74 4.19
C HIS A 299 6.04 3.70 2.67
N SER A 300 6.20 2.50 2.13
CA SER A 300 5.93 2.17 0.73
C SER A 300 5.15 0.87 0.70
N ILE A 301 4.20 0.77 -0.23
CA ILE A 301 3.22 -0.31 -0.25
C ILE A 301 3.09 -0.85 -1.68
N LYS A 302 3.09 -2.18 -1.83
CA LYS A 302 2.80 -2.86 -3.10
C LYS A 302 1.63 -3.81 -2.94
N GLY A 303 0.62 -3.71 -3.81
CA GLY A 303 -0.34 -4.79 -4.04
C GLY A 303 0.33 -5.87 -4.87
N VAL A 304 0.26 -7.11 -4.43
CA VAL A 304 0.93 -8.26 -5.05
C VAL A 304 -0.05 -9.39 -5.31
N GLY A 305 0.35 -10.36 -6.14
CA GLY A 305 -0.50 -11.48 -6.54
C GLY A 305 -1.34 -11.15 -7.77
N GLN A 306 -2.51 -11.76 -7.85
CA GLN A 306 -3.47 -11.62 -8.95
C GLN A 306 -4.81 -11.06 -8.44
N GLY A 307 -5.56 -10.45 -9.34
CA GLY A 307 -6.87 -9.88 -9.08
C GLY A 307 -6.88 -8.62 -8.21
N ILE A 308 -8.01 -8.41 -7.54
CA ILE A 308 -8.32 -7.17 -6.83
C ILE A 308 -7.49 -7.04 -5.56
N THR A 309 -6.94 -5.85 -5.33
CA THR A 309 -6.37 -5.43 -4.06
C THR A 309 -7.12 -4.21 -3.55
N ALA A 310 -7.62 -4.30 -2.31
CA ALA A 310 -8.38 -3.23 -1.69
C ALA A 310 -7.96 -3.02 -0.23
N SER A 311 -7.93 -1.78 0.21
CA SER A 311 -7.61 -1.40 1.58
C SER A 311 -8.33 -0.12 1.99
N VAL A 312 -8.56 0.03 3.28
CA VAL A 312 -9.06 1.27 3.89
C VAL A 312 -8.08 1.72 4.97
N ASN A 313 -7.95 3.03 5.17
CA ASN A 313 -7.16 3.56 6.25
C ASN A 313 -7.88 4.69 6.98
N TRP A 314 -7.56 4.86 8.27
CA TRP A 314 -8.04 5.96 9.11
C TRP A 314 -6.86 6.78 9.60
N TRP A 315 -6.84 8.07 9.26
CA TRP A 315 -5.97 9.04 9.91
C TRP A 315 -6.66 9.62 11.13
N PHE A 316 -6.03 9.51 12.30
CA PHE A 316 -6.71 9.78 13.57
C PHE A 316 -5.81 10.42 14.63
N ARG A 317 -6.42 10.95 15.70
CA ARG A 317 -5.72 11.54 16.85
C ARG A 317 -6.30 11.11 18.19
#